data_AF-A0A8H6HSZ7-F1
#
_entry.id   AF-A0A8H6HSZ7-F1
#
_cell.length_a   1.000
_cell.length_b   1.000
_cell.length_c   1.000
_cell.angle_alpha   90.00
_cell.angle_beta   90.00
_cell.angle_gamma   90.00
#
_symmetry.space_group_name_H-M   'P 1'
#
loop_
_entity.id
_entity.type
_entity.pdbx_description
1 polymer ?
#
loop_
_entity_poly.entity_id
_entity_poly.type
_entity_poly.pdbx_seq_one_letter_code
_entity_poly.pdbx_strand_id
1 'polypeptide(L)'
;MPGGPEEPKRTGARSSKDTLSSAEKRRKLMSRVMLAILAGGVVAHTLYLGREWEADELKEKRLRLEDAPATRWARTAERFSDLFDYFNKPAFPELLPPPFPPPHGKPYTLVLSLDDLLITSTWDRQHGWRTAKRPGLDYFLAYISQFYEVVIFTSQPSWTADPIVSKLDRYNFFISHRLYREGTRSLNGSIAKDLSYLNRDLSKVVVLDTHPEHVRLQPENAIVLPKWKGDPNDKGLIAMIPFLESIGIYKPADVRPILQAFEGKDVALEYAKKEAEAKARHVEEWKAKTKGVSTSSISSLFGVSSAPAVPRGQPPPTYLEQKRKEAQHQYQEEQKYLRDNKEQLEKLLEQEQQAMAAMVPSNLWEAIDQISGKPKVPADATATPGTPATPATPSTTPTTPTA
;
A
#
# COMPACT_ATOMS: atom_id res chain seq x y z
N MET A 1 -27.01 -48.37 -87.72
CA MET A 1 -27.59 -47.09 -88.20
C MET A 1 -28.46 -46.52 -87.09
N PRO A 2 -28.40 -45.21 -86.81
CA PRO A 2 -27.63 -44.70 -85.68
C PRO A 2 -28.49 -44.06 -84.58
N GLY A 3 -27.95 -44.01 -83.36
CA GLY A 3 -28.41 -43.14 -82.28
C GLY A 3 -27.19 -42.73 -81.49
N GLY A 4 -26.44 -41.74 -81.99
CA GLY A 4 -25.25 -41.21 -81.31
C GLY A 4 -25.63 -40.47 -80.02
N PRO A 5 -24.75 -40.41 -79.01
CA PRO A 5 -25.00 -39.64 -77.81
C PRO A 5 -25.00 -38.15 -78.15
N GLU A 6 -26.09 -37.45 -77.84
CA GLU A 6 -26.14 -35.99 -77.96
C GLU A 6 -25.12 -35.37 -77.01
N GLU A 7 -24.12 -34.69 -77.58
CA GLU A 7 -23.20 -33.85 -76.81
C GLU A 7 -24.00 -32.74 -76.10
N PRO A 8 -23.75 -32.48 -74.80
CA PRO A 8 -24.37 -31.36 -74.12
C PRO A 8 -23.88 -30.06 -74.78
N LYS A 9 -24.76 -29.39 -75.52
CA LYS A 9 -24.53 -28.03 -76.04
C LYS A 9 -24.15 -27.13 -74.86
N ARG A 10 -22.85 -26.83 -74.75
CA ARG A 10 -22.34 -25.78 -73.87
C ARG A 10 -22.97 -24.46 -74.31
N THR A 11 -23.96 -23.99 -73.55
CA THR A 11 -24.50 -22.65 -73.72
C THR A 11 -23.36 -21.66 -73.50
N GLY A 12 -23.04 -20.90 -74.54
CA GLY A 12 -21.99 -19.87 -74.54
C GLY A 12 -22.33 -18.66 -73.68
N ALA A 13 -22.98 -18.85 -72.54
CA ALA A 13 -23.16 -17.81 -71.54
C ALA A 13 -21.82 -17.59 -70.84
N ARG A 14 -21.03 -16.66 -71.37
CA ARG A 14 -19.94 -16.04 -70.60
C ARG A 14 -20.58 -15.58 -69.28
N SER A 15 -20.19 -16.20 -68.16
CA SER A 15 -20.50 -15.67 -66.83
C SER A 15 -19.97 -14.25 -66.80
N SER A 16 -20.87 -13.27 -66.93
CA SER A 16 -20.52 -11.86 -66.89
C SER A 16 -19.92 -11.61 -65.53
N LYS A 17 -18.60 -11.39 -65.52
CA LYS A 17 -17.79 -11.11 -64.32
C LYS A 17 -18.29 -9.90 -63.48
N ASP A 18 -19.41 -9.27 -63.84
CA ASP A 18 -19.93 -8.04 -63.26
C ASP A 18 -21.45 -7.98 -63.01
N THR A 19 -22.20 -9.07 -63.15
CA THR A 19 -23.64 -9.05 -62.84
C THR A 19 -23.90 -9.42 -61.39
N LEU A 20 -23.55 -8.51 -60.48
CA LEU A 20 -23.96 -8.63 -59.07
C LEU A 20 -25.48 -8.63 -58.99
N SER A 21 -26.04 -9.56 -58.21
CA SER A 21 -27.47 -9.64 -57.95
C SER A 21 -27.96 -8.35 -57.28
N SER A 22 -29.24 -7.98 -57.48
CA SER A 22 -29.85 -6.80 -56.85
C SER A 22 -29.68 -6.81 -55.32
N ALA A 23 -29.76 -7.98 -54.70
CA ALA A 23 -29.50 -8.19 -53.28
C ALA A 23 -28.04 -7.93 -52.88
N GLU A 24 -27.07 -8.23 -53.75
CA GLU A 24 -25.64 -7.96 -53.51
C GLU A 24 -25.32 -6.47 -53.71
N LYS A 25 -25.93 -5.82 -54.69
CA LYS A 25 -25.83 -4.37 -54.88
C LYS A 25 -26.38 -3.61 -53.67
N ARG A 26 -27.53 -4.03 -53.13
CA ARG A 26 -28.11 -3.47 -51.90
C ARG A 26 -27.21 -3.70 -50.68
N ARG A 27 -26.64 -4.90 -50.53
CA ARG A 27 -25.67 -5.20 -49.46
C ARG A 27 -24.39 -4.36 -49.56
N LYS A 28 -23.82 -4.18 -50.77
CA LYS A 28 -22.66 -3.30 -51.00
C LYS A 28 -22.97 -1.83 -50.74
N LEU A 29 -24.17 -1.37 -51.10
CA LEU A 29 -24.61 -0.01 -50.80
C LEU A 29 -24.77 0.18 -49.28
N MET A 30 -25.46 -0.73 -48.61
CA MET A 30 -25.60 -0.70 -47.14
C MET A 30 -24.24 -0.77 -46.46
N SER A 31 -23.32 -1.63 -46.89
CA SER A 31 -21.98 -1.72 -46.28
C SER A 31 -21.18 -0.42 -46.47
N ARG A 32 -21.27 0.22 -47.64
CA ARG A 32 -20.65 1.53 -47.89
C ARG A 32 -21.27 2.64 -47.03
N VAL A 33 -22.58 2.66 -46.91
CA VAL A 33 -23.30 3.62 -46.05
C VAL A 33 -22.93 3.42 -44.59
N MET A 34 -22.90 2.18 -44.11
CA MET A 34 -22.50 1.85 -42.73
C MET A 34 -21.04 2.23 -42.46
N LEU A 35 -20.12 1.96 -43.41
CA LEU A 35 -18.73 2.42 -43.31
C LEU A 35 -18.62 3.95 -43.31
N ALA A 36 -19.43 4.65 -44.10
CA ALA A 36 -19.45 6.11 -44.12
C ALA A 36 -19.98 6.70 -42.80
N ILE A 37 -21.03 6.11 -42.21
CA ILE A 37 -21.55 6.49 -40.89
C ILE A 37 -20.49 6.24 -39.82
N LEU A 38 -19.85 5.06 -39.83
CA LEU A 38 -18.78 4.72 -38.89
C LEU A 38 -17.62 5.71 -39.00
N ALA A 39 -17.15 5.99 -40.22
CA ALA A 39 -16.08 6.95 -40.47
C ALA A 39 -16.46 8.37 -39.99
N GLY A 40 -17.69 8.82 -40.29
CA GLY A 40 -18.21 10.10 -39.81
C GLY A 40 -18.27 10.17 -38.28
N GLY A 41 -18.70 9.08 -37.63
CA GLY A 41 -18.70 8.95 -36.18
C GLY A 41 -17.31 9.00 -35.57
N VAL A 42 -16.32 8.32 -36.18
CA VAL A 42 -14.92 8.38 -35.76
C VAL A 42 -14.38 9.81 -35.87
N VAL A 43 -14.60 10.51 -36.99
CA VAL A 43 -14.16 11.90 -37.15
C VAL A 43 -14.81 12.81 -36.11
N ALA A 44 -16.13 12.70 -35.93
CA ALA A 44 -16.85 13.48 -34.93
C ALA A 44 -16.32 13.21 -33.51
N HIS A 45 -16.03 11.95 -33.19
CA HIS A 45 -15.47 11.55 -31.91
C HIS A 45 -14.04 12.08 -31.71
N THR A 46 -13.16 11.99 -32.72
CA THR A 46 -11.80 12.57 -32.66
C THR A 46 -11.83 14.08 -32.45
N LEU A 47 -12.75 14.78 -33.10
CA LEU A 47 -12.96 16.22 -32.90
C LEU A 47 -13.48 16.52 -31.49
N TYR A 48 -14.41 15.70 -30.98
CA TYR A 48 -14.94 15.82 -29.62
C TYR A 48 -13.85 15.60 -28.57
N LEU A 49 -12.96 14.61 -28.74
CA LEU A 49 -11.80 14.39 -27.87
C LEU A 49 -10.83 15.59 -27.86
N GLY A 50 -10.90 16.48 -28.84
CA GLY A 50 -10.12 17.71 -28.89
C GLY A 50 -10.73 18.89 -28.12
N ARG A 51 -11.88 18.71 -27.45
CA ARG A 51 -12.55 19.72 -26.60
C ARG A 51 -11.63 20.27 -25.52
N GLU A 52 -11.95 21.43 -24.98
CA GLU A 52 -11.19 22.03 -23.86
C GLU A 52 -11.30 21.17 -22.60
N TRP A 53 -10.43 21.42 -21.62
CA TRP A 53 -10.44 20.70 -20.36
C TRP A 53 -11.58 21.19 -19.47
N GLU A 54 -12.30 20.26 -18.86
CA GLU A 54 -13.25 20.58 -17.79
C GLU A 54 -12.54 20.60 -16.43
N ALA A 55 -13.06 21.39 -15.50
CA ALA A 55 -12.46 21.53 -14.16
C ALA A 55 -12.38 20.19 -13.41
N ASP A 56 -13.38 19.33 -13.60
CA ASP A 56 -13.41 18.01 -12.97
C ASP A 56 -12.39 17.04 -13.58
N GLU A 57 -12.23 17.04 -14.92
CA GLU A 57 -11.18 16.25 -15.60
C GLU A 57 -9.78 16.69 -15.18
N LEU A 58 -9.56 18.00 -15.03
CA LEU A 58 -8.30 18.57 -14.61
C LEU A 58 -7.95 18.15 -13.17
N LYS A 59 -8.96 18.15 -12.30
CA LYS A 59 -8.85 17.72 -10.90
C LYS A 59 -8.54 16.24 -10.80
N GLU A 60 -9.20 15.39 -11.58
CA GLU A 60 -8.95 13.95 -11.64
C GLU A 60 -7.53 13.65 -12.11
N LYS A 61 -7.04 14.37 -13.12
CA LYS A 61 -5.66 14.23 -13.63
C LYS A 61 -4.60 14.91 -12.77
N ARG A 62 -4.98 15.64 -11.71
CA ARG A 62 -4.07 16.46 -10.89
C ARG A 62 -3.22 17.43 -11.73
N LEU A 63 -3.74 17.88 -12.88
CA LEU A 63 -3.08 18.84 -13.75
C LEU A 63 -3.53 20.26 -13.40
N ARG A 64 -2.62 21.22 -13.48
CA ARG A 64 -2.99 22.63 -13.52
C ARG A 64 -3.31 23.01 -14.96
N LEU A 65 -4.12 24.05 -15.15
CA LEU A 65 -4.48 24.50 -16.50
C LEU A 65 -3.25 24.91 -17.32
N GLU A 66 -2.21 25.39 -16.63
CA GLU A 66 -0.94 25.81 -17.21
C GLU A 66 -0.07 24.64 -17.71
N ASP A 67 -0.12 23.50 -17.04
CA ASP A 67 0.66 22.30 -17.37
C ASP A 67 -0.06 21.39 -18.38
N ALA A 68 -1.35 21.65 -18.61
CA ALA A 68 -2.19 20.82 -19.46
C ALA A 68 -1.95 21.12 -20.96
N PRO A 69 -2.00 20.10 -21.85
CA PRO A 69 -1.72 20.31 -23.26
C PRO A 69 -2.73 21.29 -23.89
N ALA A 70 -2.21 22.40 -24.43
CA ALA A 70 -3.01 23.50 -24.95
C ALA A 70 -3.52 23.30 -26.38
N THR A 71 -2.86 22.46 -27.18
CA THR A 71 -3.26 22.20 -28.57
C THR A 71 -4.37 21.16 -28.65
N ARG A 72 -5.30 21.31 -29.61
CA ARG A 72 -6.39 20.35 -29.84
C ARG A 72 -5.86 18.92 -30.04
N TRP A 73 -4.80 18.78 -30.82
CA TRP A 73 -4.18 17.48 -31.09
C TRP A 73 -3.55 16.85 -29.87
N ALA A 74 -2.87 17.62 -29.01
CA ALA A 74 -2.28 17.07 -27.80
C ALA A 74 -3.38 16.63 -26.79
N ARG A 75 -4.49 17.36 -26.69
CA ARG A 75 -5.66 16.92 -25.90
C ARG A 75 -6.28 15.63 -26.44
N THR A 76 -6.49 15.56 -27.75
CA THR A 76 -7.02 14.35 -28.39
C THR A 76 -6.08 13.17 -28.18
N ALA A 77 -4.77 13.36 -28.32
CA ALA A 77 -3.78 12.31 -28.10
C ALA A 77 -3.78 11.82 -26.64
N GLU A 78 -3.81 12.74 -25.67
CA GLU A 78 -3.85 12.44 -24.24
C GLU A 78 -5.11 11.66 -23.84
N ARG A 79 -6.30 12.11 -24.29
CA ARG A 79 -7.55 11.39 -24.02
C ARG A 79 -7.62 10.04 -24.74
N PHE A 80 -7.00 9.93 -25.91
CA PHE A 80 -6.90 8.66 -26.62
C PHE A 80 -5.95 7.68 -25.90
N SER A 81 -4.82 8.16 -25.36
CA SER A 81 -3.97 7.34 -24.51
C SER A 81 -4.65 6.94 -23.20
N ASP A 82 -5.46 7.82 -22.61
CA ASP A 82 -6.24 7.49 -21.40
C ASP A 82 -7.18 6.30 -21.60
N LEU A 83 -7.76 6.18 -22.81
CA LEU A 83 -8.63 5.05 -23.18
C LEU A 83 -7.92 3.69 -23.03
N PHE A 84 -6.60 3.67 -23.26
CA PHE A 84 -5.75 2.49 -23.09
C PHE A 84 -5.10 2.45 -21.69
N ASP A 85 -5.01 3.57 -20.99
CA ASP A 85 -4.48 3.64 -19.63
C ASP A 85 -5.35 2.95 -18.59
N TYR A 86 -6.64 2.74 -18.85
CA TYR A 86 -7.50 1.90 -17.99
C TYR A 86 -6.86 0.52 -17.72
N PHE A 87 -6.13 -0.03 -18.69
CA PHE A 87 -5.45 -1.32 -18.53
C PHE A 87 -4.10 -1.24 -17.78
N ASN A 88 -3.55 -0.03 -17.62
CA ASN A 88 -2.20 0.20 -17.10
C ASN A 88 -2.17 0.92 -15.75
N LYS A 89 -3.21 1.71 -15.41
CA LYS A 89 -3.38 2.42 -14.14
C LYS A 89 -4.16 1.56 -13.14
N PRO A 90 -3.96 1.74 -11.83
CA PRO A 90 -4.78 1.06 -10.83
C PRO A 90 -6.25 1.47 -10.97
N ALA A 91 -7.17 0.61 -10.52
CA ALA A 91 -8.61 0.83 -10.61
C ALA A 91 -9.11 2.07 -9.86
N PHE A 92 -8.33 2.54 -8.87
CA PHE A 92 -8.65 3.71 -8.05
C PHE A 92 -7.59 4.81 -8.20
N PRO A 93 -8.00 6.10 -8.25
CA PRO A 93 -7.07 7.22 -8.32
C PRO A 93 -6.25 7.39 -7.04
N GLU A 94 -6.80 6.95 -5.90
CA GLU A 94 -6.13 6.92 -4.60
C GLU A 94 -6.28 5.53 -4.01
N LEU A 95 -5.15 4.91 -3.70
CA LEU A 95 -5.09 3.56 -3.16
C LEU A 95 -5.39 3.52 -1.66
N LEU A 96 -5.10 4.61 -0.94
CA LEU A 96 -5.30 4.71 0.50
C LEU A 96 -6.28 5.84 0.84
N PRO A 97 -7.08 5.67 1.91
CA PRO A 97 -7.86 6.77 2.46
C PRO A 97 -6.94 7.89 2.96
N PRO A 98 -7.47 9.10 3.19
CA PRO A 98 -6.70 10.20 3.76
C PRO A 98 -6.10 9.78 5.12
N PRO A 99 -4.90 10.28 5.46
CA PRO A 99 -4.26 9.96 6.73
C PRO A 99 -5.11 10.45 7.91
N PHE A 100 -5.05 9.73 9.03
CA PHE A 100 -5.75 10.14 10.24
C PHE A 100 -5.24 11.50 10.75
N PRO A 101 -6.14 12.35 11.29
CA PRO A 101 -5.72 13.62 11.87
C PRO A 101 -4.81 13.38 13.10
N PRO A 102 -3.86 14.28 13.37
CA PRO A 102 -3.13 14.28 14.64
C PRO A 102 -4.13 14.32 15.82
N PRO A 103 -3.94 13.55 16.91
CA PRO A 103 -2.72 12.84 17.31
C PRO A 103 -2.63 11.36 16.89
N HIS A 104 -3.66 10.80 16.24
CA HIS A 104 -3.74 9.35 15.98
C HIS A 104 -2.98 8.91 14.73
N GLY A 105 -2.77 9.81 13.76
CA GLY A 105 -1.99 9.51 12.55
C GLY A 105 -0.50 9.30 12.83
N LYS A 106 0.07 8.26 12.22
CA LYS A 106 1.53 8.06 12.20
C LYS A 106 2.18 9.04 11.22
N PRO A 107 3.36 9.59 11.53
CA PRO A 107 3.98 10.63 10.71
C PRO A 107 4.59 10.10 9.41
N TYR A 108 4.99 8.83 9.37
CA TYR A 108 5.63 8.19 8.21
C TYR A 108 4.87 6.96 7.78
N THR A 109 4.95 6.64 6.48
CA THR A 109 4.37 5.43 5.90
C THR A 109 5.49 4.49 5.47
N LEU A 110 5.43 3.24 5.95
CA LEU A 110 6.36 2.18 5.59
C LEU A 110 5.65 1.18 4.68
N VAL A 111 6.04 1.14 3.41
CA VAL A 111 5.50 0.21 2.42
C VAL A 111 6.39 -1.02 2.38
N LEU A 112 5.81 -2.20 2.61
CA LEU A 112 6.52 -3.47 2.65
C LEU A 112 6.05 -4.39 1.53
N SER A 113 6.98 -4.95 0.76
CA SER A 113 6.68 -6.08 -0.11
C SER A 113 6.39 -7.33 0.72
N LEU A 114 5.59 -8.27 0.20
CA LEU A 114 5.27 -9.51 0.90
C LEU A 114 6.25 -10.63 0.53
N ASP A 115 6.31 -10.94 -0.77
CA ASP A 115 7.12 -12.03 -1.31
C ASP A 115 8.61 -11.72 -1.32
N ASP A 116 9.39 -12.76 -1.02
CA ASP A 116 10.84 -12.74 -0.86
C ASP A 116 11.35 -11.76 0.23
N LEU A 117 10.47 -10.95 0.85
CA LEU A 117 10.81 -10.00 1.91
C LEU A 117 10.35 -10.47 3.29
N LEU A 118 9.05 -10.70 3.47
CA LEU A 118 8.46 -11.10 4.76
C LEU A 118 8.19 -12.60 4.80
N ILE A 119 7.82 -13.16 3.66
CA ILE A 119 7.55 -14.58 3.47
C ILE A 119 8.24 -15.10 2.22
N THR A 120 8.43 -16.42 2.15
CA THR A 120 8.76 -17.10 0.90
C THR A 120 7.79 -18.26 0.72
N SER A 121 7.28 -18.43 -0.50
CA SER A 121 6.38 -19.53 -0.85
C SER A 121 7.11 -20.49 -1.78
N THR A 122 7.18 -21.76 -1.38
CA THR A 122 7.78 -22.84 -2.16
C THR A 122 6.71 -23.86 -2.52
N TRP A 123 6.70 -24.33 -3.75
CA TRP A 123 5.82 -25.41 -4.19
C TRP A 123 6.56 -26.74 -4.25
N ASP A 124 5.94 -27.78 -3.70
CA ASP A 124 6.40 -29.16 -3.80
C ASP A 124 5.26 -30.06 -4.29
N ARG A 125 5.58 -31.12 -5.03
CA ARG A 125 4.59 -32.06 -5.57
C ARG A 125 3.87 -32.85 -4.47
N GLN A 126 4.54 -33.13 -3.35
CA GLN A 126 3.96 -33.90 -2.25
C GLN A 126 3.06 -33.06 -1.34
N HIS A 127 3.46 -31.80 -1.10
CA HIS A 127 2.84 -30.96 -0.06
C HIS A 127 2.13 -29.70 -0.62
N GLY A 128 2.20 -29.48 -1.94
CA GLY A 128 1.67 -28.29 -2.58
C GLY A 128 2.43 -27.02 -2.20
N TRP A 129 1.72 -25.90 -2.16
CA TRP A 129 2.25 -24.62 -1.75
C TRP A 129 2.50 -24.57 -0.24
N ARG A 130 3.73 -24.24 0.14
CA ARG A 130 4.13 -24.02 1.53
C ARG A 130 4.74 -22.63 1.66
N THR A 131 4.28 -21.89 2.65
CA THR A 131 4.77 -20.53 2.93
C THR A 131 5.55 -20.53 4.23
N ALA A 132 6.81 -20.09 4.17
CA ALA A 132 7.66 -19.90 5.33
C ALA A 132 7.67 -18.43 5.74
N LYS A 133 7.68 -18.19 7.05
CA LYS A 133 7.77 -16.85 7.65
C LYS A 133 9.22 -16.48 7.90
N ARG A 134 9.62 -15.25 7.54
CA ARG A 134 10.97 -14.77 7.80
C ARG A 134 11.24 -14.66 9.30
N PRO A 135 12.42 -15.11 9.79
CA PRO A 135 12.78 -14.97 11.19
C PRO A 135 12.66 -13.52 11.66
N GLY A 136 12.02 -13.31 12.81
CA GLY A 136 11.83 -11.97 13.39
C GLY A 136 10.68 -11.14 12.81
N LEU A 137 9.90 -11.67 11.85
CA LEU A 137 8.81 -10.92 11.23
C LEU A 137 7.78 -10.36 12.22
N ASP A 138 7.31 -11.17 13.17
CA ASP A 138 6.27 -10.72 14.12
C ASP A 138 6.78 -9.58 15.00
N TYR A 139 8.03 -9.69 15.47
CA TYR A 139 8.70 -8.65 16.23
C TYR A 139 8.89 -7.39 15.40
N PHE A 140 9.34 -7.54 14.14
CA PHE A 140 9.52 -6.42 13.22
C PHE A 140 8.21 -5.64 13.02
N LEU A 141 7.11 -6.32 12.67
CA LEU A 141 5.82 -5.67 12.44
C LEU A 141 5.30 -4.97 13.68
N ALA A 142 5.33 -5.66 14.83
CA ALA A 142 4.80 -5.11 16.08
C ALA A 142 5.64 -3.95 16.64
N TYR A 143 6.96 -3.97 16.45
CA TYR A 143 7.83 -2.89 16.90
C TYR A 143 7.76 -1.68 15.96
N ILE A 144 7.72 -1.91 14.64
CA ILE A 144 7.79 -0.82 13.66
C ILE A 144 6.45 -0.06 13.50
N SER A 145 5.32 -0.73 13.76
CA SER A 145 3.98 -0.11 13.72
C SER A 145 3.81 1.01 14.76
N GLN A 146 4.66 1.06 15.79
CA GLN A 146 4.68 2.16 16.75
C GLN A 146 5.12 3.48 16.09
N PHE A 147 5.99 3.42 15.07
CA PHE A 147 6.58 4.58 14.42
C PHE A 147 5.96 4.88 13.05
N TYR A 148 5.53 3.85 12.31
CA TYR A 148 5.07 3.95 10.94
C TYR A 148 3.63 3.48 10.77
N GLU A 149 2.94 4.08 9.82
CA GLU A 149 1.79 3.47 9.16
C GLU A 149 2.30 2.36 8.23
N VAL A 150 2.05 1.11 8.59
CA VAL A 150 2.56 -0.04 7.83
C VAL A 150 1.58 -0.41 6.72
N VAL A 151 2.06 -0.40 5.49
CA VAL A 151 1.29 -0.76 4.30
C VAL A 151 1.93 -1.97 3.64
N ILE A 152 1.23 -3.10 3.61
CA ILE A 152 1.67 -4.23 2.78
C ILE A 152 1.29 -3.92 1.35
N PHE A 153 2.26 -3.86 0.44
CA PHE A 153 2.01 -3.70 -0.99
C PHE A 153 2.67 -4.84 -1.75
N THR A 154 1.88 -5.82 -2.17
CA THR A 154 2.39 -7.04 -2.85
C THR A 154 2.03 -7.06 -4.34
N SER A 155 2.86 -7.77 -5.12
CA SER A 155 2.57 -8.14 -6.51
C SER A 155 1.64 -9.34 -6.62
N GLN A 156 1.30 -10.01 -5.52
CA GLN A 156 0.33 -11.09 -5.52
C GLN A 156 -1.11 -10.57 -5.60
N PRO A 157 -2.00 -11.33 -6.25
CA PRO A 157 -3.42 -11.02 -6.26
C PRO A 157 -4.05 -11.16 -4.86
N SER A 158 -5.08 -10.37 -4.61
CA SER A 158 -5.77 -10.27 -3.32
C SER A 158 -6.19 -11.64 -2.74
N TRP A 159 -6.80 -12.50 -3.54
CA TRP A 159 -7.30 -13.82 -3.10
C TRP A 159 -6.20 -14.78 -2.62
N THR A 160 -4.94 -14.55 -3.03
CA THR A 160 -3.80 -15.39 -2.63
C THR A 160 -3.08 -14.80 -1.41
N ALA A 161 -2.88 -13.48 -1.42
CA ALA A 161 -2.11 -12.80 -0.39
C ALA A 161 -2.92 -12.48 0.87
N ASP A 162 -4.21 -12.16 0.76
CA ASP A 162 -5.01 -11.75 1.92
C ASP A 162 -5.09 -12.83 3.01
N PRO A 163 -5.31 -14.13 2.71
CA PRO A 163 -5.29 -15.17 3.74
C PRO A 163 -3.93 -15.31 4.43
N ILE A 164 -2.84 -14.97 3.76
CA ILE A 164 -1.49 -15.00 4.33
C ILE A 164 -1.33 -13.81 5.27
N VAL A 165 -1.63 -12.59 4.81
CA VAL A 165 -1.51 -11.37 5.60
C VAL A 165 -2.41 -11.41 6.83
N SER A 166 -3.64 -11.91 6.69
CA SER A 166 -4.59 -12.15 7.80
C SER A 166 -4.06 -13.13 8.85
N LYS A 167 -3.16 -14.07 8.48
CA LYS A 167 -2.48 -14.95 9.44
C LYS A 167 -1.27 -14.30 10.10
N LEU A 168 -0.63 -13.35 9.42
CA LEU A 168 0.50 -12.59 9.97
C LEU A 168 0.03 -11.57 11.00
N ASP A 169 -1.09 -10.90 10.75
CA ASP A 169 -1.70 -9.92 11.66
C ASP A 169 -3.19 -10.24 11.85
N ARG A 170 -3.47 -11.15 12.79
CA ARG A 170 -4.83 -11.68 13.01
C ARG A 170 -5.81 -10.64 13.57
N TYR A 171 -5.29 -9.65 14.30
CA TYR A 171 -6.09 -8.63 14.98
C TYR A 171 -6.04 -7.28 14.26
N ASN A 172 -5.36 -7.18 13.10
CA ASN A 172 -5.17 -5.93 12.34
C ASN A 172 -4.58 -4.79 13.19
N PHE A 173 -3.65 -5.11 14.09
CA PHE A 173 -3.05 -4.11 14.98
C PHE A 173 -1.78 -3.48 14.42
N PHE A 174 -1.07 -4.17 13.55
CA PHE A 174 0.24 -3.76 13.07
C PHE A 174 0.18 -3.23 11.65
N ILE A 175 -0.63 -3.86 10.79
CA ILE A 175 -0.77 -3.54 9.37
C ILE A 175 -1.97 -2.60 9.20
N SER A 176 -1.70 -1.36 8.80
CA SER A 176 -2.75 -0.34 8.60
C SER A 176 -3.52 -0.56 7.31
N HIS A 177 -2.82 -0.87 6.21
CA HIS A 177 -3.43 -1.06 4.89
C HIS A 177 -2.79 -2.21 4.12
N ARG A 178 -3.58 -2.80 3.22
CA ARG A 178 -3.18 -3.94 2.38
C ARG A 178 -3.49 -3.61 0.92
N LEU A 179 -2.45 -3.62 0.09
CA LEU A 179 -2.49 -3.37 -1.34
C LEU A 179 -1.93 -4.59 -2.07
N TYR A 180 -2.62 -4.96 -3.14
CA TYR A 180 -2.38 -6.19 -3.89
C TYR A 180 -2.03 -5.88 -5.35
N ARG A 181 -1.93 -6.93 -6.18
CA ARG A 181 -1.64 -6.82 -7.62
C ARG A 181 -2.54 -5.82 -8.35
N GLU A 182 -3.80 -5.74 -7.94
CA GLU A 182 -4.84 -4.87 -8.49
C GLU A 182 -4.52 -3.37 -8.31
N GLY A 183 -3.69 -3.02 -7.32
CA GLY A 183 -3.20 -1.65 -7.10
C GLY A 183 -1.89 -1.31 -7.82
N THR A 184 -1.26 -2.27 -8.52
CA THR A 184 0.01 -2.05 -9.22
C THR A 184 -0.18 -1.66 -10.69
N ARG A 185 0.80 -0.96 -11.26
CA ARG A 185 0.83 -0.62 -12.68
C ARG A 185 1.61 -1.66 -13.48
N SER A 186 1.16 -1.93 -14.71
CA SER A 186 1.90 -2.74 -15.67
C SER A 186 2.63 -1.79 -16.63
N LEU A 187 3.96 -1.72 -16.52
CA LEU A 187 4.81 -0.91 -17.39
C LEU A 187 5.70 -1.84 -18.21
N ASN A 188 5.52 -1.85 -19.53
CA ASN A 188 6.32 -2.66 -20.47
C ASN A 188 6.41 -4.14 -20.06
N GLY A 189 5.30 -4.73 -19.62
CA GLY A 189 5.23 -6.14 -19.20
C GLY A 189 5.79 -6.45 -17.81
N SER A 190 6.14 -5.43 -17.03
CA SER A 190 6.68 -5.56 -15.67
C SER A 190 5.87 -4.76 -14.66
N ILE A 191 5.81 -5.27 -13.44
CA ILE A 191 4.99 -4.70 -12.37
C ILE A 191 5.75 -3.55 -11.72
N ALA A 192 5.08 -2.40 -11.57
CA ALA A 192 5.57 -1.24 -10.84
C ALA A 192 4.54 -0.80 -9.79
N LYS A 193 5.01 -0.52 -8.58
CA LYS A 193 4.26 0.03 -7.46
C LYS A 193 4.43 1.55 -7.51
N ASP A 194 3.40 2.24 -8.00
CA ASP A 194 3.44 3.69 -8.13
C ASP A 194 3.01 4.35 -6.82
N LEU A 195 3.97 4.96 -6.12
CA LEU A 195 3.74 5.56 -4.81
C LEU A 195 2.91 6.84 -4.88
N SER A 196 2.82 7.48 -6.06
CA SER A 196 2.02 8.70 -6.25
C SER A 196 0.51 8.47 -6.04
N TYR A 197 0.07 7.22 -6.14
CA TYR A 197 -1.32 6.80 -5.90
C TYR A 197 -1.60 6.48 -4.42
N LEU A 198 -0.59 6.46 -3.53
CA LEU A 198 -0.79 6.13 -2.12
C LEU A 198 -1.51 7.23 -1.32
N ASN A 199 -1.72 8.42 -1.88
CA ASN A 199 -2.29 9.55 -1.15
C ASN A 199 -1.49 9.88 0.14
N ARG A 200 -0.16 9.82 0.03
CA ARG A 200 0.79 10.14 1.11
C ARG A 200 1.86 11.08 0.57
N ASP A 201 2.41 11.89 1.46
CA ASP A 201 3.55 12.75 1.13
C ASP A 201 4.81 11.89 0.92
N LEU A 202 5.35 11.89 -0.32
CA LEU A 202 6.52 11.09 -0.69
C LEU A 202 7.76 11.45 0.13
N SER A 203 7.86 12.64 0.72
CA SER A 203 8.97 12.97 1.63
C SER A 203 8.93 12.14 2.94
N LYS A 204 7.82 11.44 3.22
CA LYS A 204 7.58 10.65 4.43
C LYS A 204 7.25 9.18 4.13
N VAL A 205 7.45 8.73 2.89
CA VAL A 205 7.22 7.34 2.47
C VAL A 205 8.55 6.62 2.30
N VAL A 206 8.68 5.45 2.93
CA VAL A 206 9.81 4.54 2.74
C VAL A 206 9.28 3.20 2.23
N VAL A 207 9.90 2.65 1.19
CA VAL A 207 9.55 1.35 0.61
C VAL A 207 10.66 0.35 0.87
N LEU A 208 10.31 -0.82 1.41
CA LEU A 208 11.18 -2.00 1.43
C LEU A 208 10.67 -2.99 0.40
N ASP A 209 11.49 -3.27 -0.61
CA ASP A 209 11.19 -4.25 -1.64
C ASP A 209 12.41 -5.13 -1.90
N THR A 210 12.22 -6.22 -2.62
CA THR A 210 13.29 -7.12 -3.07
C THR A 210 13.48 -7.09 -4.57
N HIS A 211 12.53 -6.49 -5.30
CA HIS A 211 12.59 -6.33 -6.73
C HIS A 211 12.75 -4.85 -7.10
N PRO A 212 13.85 -4.45 -7.77
CA PRO A 212 14.05 -3.06 -8.19
C PRO A 212 12.97 -2.60 -9.18
N GLU A 213 12.43 -3.54 -9.96
CA GLU A 213 11.37 -3.25 -10.94
C GLU A 213 10.09 -2.71 -10.32
N HIS A 214 9.78 -3.14 -9.09
CA HIS A 214 8.60 -2.69 -8.36
C HIS A 214 8.70 -1.20 -8.01
N VAL A 215 9.90 -0.67 -7.78
CA VAL A 215 10.12 0.69 -7.26
C VAL A 215 10.68 1.64 -8.31
N ARG A 216 10.74 1.22 -9.58
CA ARG A 216 11.37 1.99 -10.67
C ARG A 216 10.84 3.41 -10.88
N LEU A 217 9.60 3.70 -10.44
CA LEU A 217 8.97 5.00 -10.61
C LEU A 217 9.40 6.01 -9.54
N GLN A 218 9.79 5.52 -8.36
CA GLN A 218 10.25 6.32 -7.23
C GLN A 218 11.41 5.60 -6.51
N PRO A 219 12.56 5.38 -7.18
CA PRO A 219 13.70 4.66 -6.60
C PRO A 219 14.27 5.38 -5.37
N GLU A 220 14.16 6.70 -5.29
CA GLU A 220 14.64 7.53 -4.19
C GLU A 220 13.91 7.27 -2.85
N ASN A 221 12.74 6.65 -2.90
CA ASN A 221 11.93 6.26 -1.74
C ASN A 221 12.15 4.81 -1.31
N ALA A 222 12.98 4.05 -2.04
CA ALA A 222 13.06 2.61 -1.89
C ALA A 222 14.42 2.12 -1.37
N ILE A 223 14.36 1.08 -0.54
CA ILE A 223 15.50 0.24 -0.17
C ILE A 223 15.24 -1.14 -0.75
N VAL A 224 16.08 -1.53 -1.72
CA VAL A 224 16.01 -2.85 -2.34
C VAL A 224 16.88 -3.82 -1.55
N LEU A 225 16.24 -4.72 -0.82
CA LEU A 225 16.88 -5.74 0.01
C LEU A 225 17.13 -7.03 -0.78
N PRO A 226 18.13 -7.84 -0.39
CA PRO A 226 18.30 -9.16 -0.97
C PRO A 226 17.09 -10.04 -0.67
N LYS A 227 16.71 -10.84 -1.67
CA LYS A 227 15.63 -11.84 -1.56
C LYS A 227 15.95 -12.87 -0.48
N TRP A 228 15.01 -13.08 0.43
CA TRP A 228 15.09 -14.12 1.44
C TRP A 228 14.62 -15.46 0.85
N LYS A 229 15.51 -16.46 0.87
CA LYS A 229 15.27 -17.78 0.28
C LYS A 229 14.82 -18.85 1.28
N GLY A 230 14.34 -18.45 2.46
CA GLY A 230 13.88 -19.38 3.49
C GLY A 230 14.93 -19.78 4.54
N ASP A 231 16.09 -19.11 4.60
CA ASP A 231 17.11 -19.39 5.62
C ASP A 231 16.57 -19.04 7.04
N PRO A 232 16.50 -20.01 7.98
CA PRO A 232 16.04 -19.76 9.35
C PRO A 232 17.01 -18.93 10.19
N ASN A 233 18.26 -18.78 9.77
CA ASN A 233 19.27 -17.96 10.46
C ASN A 233 19.35 -16.52 9.92
N ASP A 234 18.49 -16.16 8.96
CA ASP A 234 18.43 -14.80 8.43
C ASP A 234 18.14 -13.79 9.54
N LYS A 235 18.94 -12.72 9.56
CA LYS A 235 18.75 -11.58 10.48
C LYS A 235 18.51 -10.28 9.74
N GLY A 236 18.36 -10.32 8.41
CA GLY A 236 18.29 -9.13 7.57
C GLY A 236 17.13 -8.22 7.94
N LEU A 237 15.96 -8.79 8.22
CA LEU A 237 14.77 -8.01 8.59
C LEU A 237 14.94 -7.31 9.95
N ILE A 238 15.49 -8.02 10.95
CA ILE A 238 15.74 -7.45 12.29
C ILE A 238 16.85 -6.40 12.22
N ALA A 239 17.89 -6.63 11.41
CA ALA A 239 19.01 -5.70 11.26
C ALA A 239 18.60 -4.34 10.65
N MET A 240 17.46 -4.27 9.96
CA MET A 240 16.89 -3.03 9.44
C MET A 240 16.17 -2.18 10.51
N ILE A 241 15.78 -2.77 11.65
CA ILE A 241 15.01 -2.06 12.68
C ILE A 241 15.73 -0.80 13.18
N PRO A 242 17.01 -0.83 13.59
CA PRO A 242 17.69 0.36 14.11
C PRO A 242 17.69 1.54 13.13
N PHE A 243 17.82 1.26 11.83
CA PHE A 243 17.78 2.27 10.78
C PHE A 243 16.40 2.90 10.67
N LEU A 244 15.35 2.09 10.53
CA LEU A 244 13.97 2.59 10.39
C LEU A 244 13.49 3.28 11.67
N GLU A 245 13.82 2.74 12.84
CA GLU A 245 13.55 3.33 14.14
C GLU A 245 14.17 4.74 14.25
N SER A 246 15.41 4.92 13.77
CA SER A 246 16.09 6.21 13.81
C SER A 246 15.33 7.30 13.03
N ILE A 247 14.79 6.98 11.87
CA ILE A 247 13.98 7.90 11.06
C ILE A 247 12.70 8.24 11.83
N GLY A 248 12.03 7.26 12.44
CA GLY A 248 10.83 7.48 13.25
C GLY A 248 11.07 8.33 14.52
N ILE A 249 12.26 8.21 15.13
CA ILE A 249 12.66 8.95 16.33
C ILE A 249 13.08 10.39 15.98
N TYR A 250 14.00 10.56 15.03
CA TYR A 250 14.53 11.88 14.67
C TYR A 250 13.56 12.72 13.84
N LYS A 251 12.57 12.08 13.20
CA LYS A 251 11.52 12.71 12.42
C LYS A 251 12.06 13.74 11.39
N PRO A 252 12.92 13.31 10.45
CA PRO A 252 13.45 14.18 9.42
C PRO A 252 12.33 14.72 8.51
N ALA A 253 12.47 15.96 8.03
CA ALA A 253 11.47 16.56 7.14
C ALA A 253 11.31 15.80 5.81
N ASP A 254 12.40 15.21 5.30
CA ASP A 254 12.42 14.40 4.09
C ASP A 254 13.34 13.18 4.28
N VAL A 255 12.83 11.99 3.98
CA VAL A 255 13.56 10.72 4.08
C VAL A 255 14.49 10.47 2.89
N ARG A 256 14.19 11.02 1.70
CA ARG A 256 14.89 10.67 0.45
C ARG A 256 16.40 10.96 0.47
N PRO A 257 16.89 12.11 0.99
CA PRO A 257 18.33 12.35 1.09
C PRO A 257 19.03 11.37 2.04
N ILE A 258 18.32 10.91 3.08
CA ILE A 258 18.85 9.92 4.01
C ILE A 258 18.98 8.58 3.30
N LEU A 259 17.93 8.14 2.59
CA LEU A 259 17.96 6.89 1.82
C LEU A 259 19.07 6.89 0.77
N GLN A 260 19.21 7.98 0.02
CA GLN A 260 20.25 8.14 -1.00
C GLN A 260 21.67 8.03 -0.43
N ALA A 261 21.91 8.45 0.80
CA ALA A 261 23.22 8.33 1.44
C ALA A 261 23.67 6.87 1.70
N PHE A 262 22.72 5.93 1.67
CA PHE A 262 22.95 4.49 1.82
C PHE A 262 22.77 3.72 0.50
N GLU A 263 22.55 4.40 -0.63
CA GLU A 263 22.40 3.77 -1.93
C GLU A 263 23.64 2.94 -2.30
N GLY A 264 23.41 1.72 -2.80
CA GLY A 264 24.48 0.77 -3.18
C GLY A 264 25.24 0.14 -2.00
N LYS A 265 24.83 0.38 -0.76
CA LYS A 265 25.45 -0.18 0.45
C LYS A 265 24.48 -1.07 1.21
N ASP A 266 25.01 -1.92 2.09
CA ASP A 266 24.18 -2.61 3.08
C ASP A 266 23.74 -1.62 4.16
N VAL A 267 22.48 -1.19 4.08
CA VAL A 267 21.89 -0.17 4.96
C VAL A 267 22.03 -0.56 6.43
N ALA A 268 21.79 -1.83 6.78
CA ALA A 268 21.83 -2.29 8.16
C ALA A 268 23.26 -2.23 8.72
N LEU A 269 24.24 -2.74 7.98
CA LEU A 269 25.64 -2.76 8.42
C LEU A 269 26.23 -1.35 8.50
N GLU A 270 25.98 -0.51 7.50
CA GLU A 270 26.51 0.86 7.47
C GLU A 270 25.88 1.74 8.54
N TYR A 271 24.57 1.57 8.80
CA TYR A 271 23.92 2.28 9.89
C TYR A 271 24.45 1.85 11.25
N ALA A 272 24.65 0.55 11.47
CA ALA A 272 25.22 0.03 12.71
C ALA A 272 26.63 0.59 13.00
N LYS A 273 27.48 0.74 11.97
CA LYS A 273 28.78 1.39 12.08
C LYS A 273 28.65 2.86 12.48
N LYS A 274 27.79 3.62 11.79
CA LYS A 274 27.53 5.04 12.09
C LYS A 274 26.99 5.23 13.51
N GLU A 275 26.09 4.35 13.97
CA GLU A 275 25.55 4.38 15.33
C GLU A 275 26.65 4.12 16.37
N ALA A 276 27.52 3.14 16.14
CA ALA A 276 28.64 2.83 17.02
C ALA A 276 29.65 3.99 17.11
N GLU A 277 29.96 4.64 15.98
CA GLU A 277 30.81 5.83 15.94
C GLU A 277 30.19 7.01 16.69
N ALA A 278 28.89 7.29 16.46
CA ALA A 278 28.18 8.36 17.15
C ALA A 278 28.15 8.12 18.67
N LYS A 279 27.93 6.88 19.10
CA LYS A 279 27.99 6.48 20.50
C LYS A 279 29.40 6.66 21.09
N ALA A 280 30.45 6.25 20.37
CA ALA A 280 31.83 6.43 20.81
C ALA A 280 32.16 7.91 21.03
N ARG A 281 31.79 8.79 20.08
CA ARG A 281 31.97 10.25 20.20
C ARG A 281 31.23 10.82 21.40
N HIS A 282 29.98 10.41 21.63
CA HIS A 282 29.21 10.85 22.79
C HIS A 282 29.89 10.46 24.12
N VAL A 283 30.42 9.23 24.20
CA VAL A 283 31.16 8.76 25.39
C VAL A 283 32.48 9.53 25.58
N GLU A 284 33.19 9.86 24.51
CA GLU A 284 34.42 10.66 24.56
C GLU A 284 34.15 12.10 25.03
N GLU A 285 33.13 12.74 24.46
CA GLU A 285 32.69 14.07 24.88
C GLU A 285 32.25 14.11 26.35
N TRP A 286 31.53 13.08 26.81
CA TRP A 286 31.16 12.93 28.21
C TRP A 286 32.41 12.80 29.09
N LYS A 287 33.34 11.90 28.75
CA LYS A 287 34.61 11.74 29.49
C LYS A 287 35.42 13.03 29.53
N ALA A 288 35.49 13.79 28.43
CA ALA A 288 36.19 15.06 28.36
C ALA A 288 35.54 16.11 29.30
N LYS A 289 34.21 16.22 29.29
CA LYS A 289 33.46 17.10 30.18
C LYS A 289 33.61 16.71 31.65
N THR A 290 33.62 15.41 31.96
CA THR A 290 33.79 14.91 33.34
C THR A 290 35.22 15.11 33.86
N LYS A 291 36.25 15.02 33.01
CA LYS A 291 37.65 15.29 33.40
C LYS A 291 37.92 16.75 33.78
N GLY A 292 37.13 17.70 33.25
CA GLY A 292 37.25 19.13 33.56
C GLY A 292 36.46 19.60 34.79
N VAL A 293 35.60 18.75 35.37
CA VAL A 293 34.74 19.10 36.51
C VAL A 293 35.18 18.27 37.72
N SER A 294 35.98 18.90 38.60
CA SER A 294 36.32 18.35 39.92
C SER A 294 35.05 18.10 40.73
N THR A 295 34.81 16.84 41.06
CA THR A 295 33.61 16.27 41.67
C THR A 295 33.47 16.54 43.17
N SER A 296 33.55 17.80 43.63
CA SER A 296 33.62 18.05 45.07
C SER A 296 32.82 19.20 45.70
N SER A 297 31.85 19.90 45.05
CA SER A 297 31.00 20.78 45.91
C SER A 297 29.68 21.43 45.44
N ILE A 298 29.15 21.30 44.21
CA ILE A 298 28.05 22.23 43.79
C ILE A 298 26.69 21.58 43.48
N SER A 299 26.62 20.29 43.15
CA SER A 299 25.35 19.65 42.78
C SER A 299 24.43 19.29 43.96
N SER A 300 24.94 19.23 45.19
CA SER A 300 24.14 19.01 46.40
C SER A 300 23.50 20.29 46.97
N LEU A 301 23.82 21.47 46.44
CA LEU A 301 23.33 22.77 46.93
C LEU A 301 22.06 23.28 46.22
N PHE A 302 21.68 22.69 45.09
CA PHE A 302 20.58 23.22 44.26
C PHE A 302 19.32 22.32 44.18
N GLY A 303 19.21 21.27 45.01
CA GLY A 303 17.91 20.62 45.28
C GLY A 303 17.15 20.01 44.09
N VAL A 304 17.73 19.93 42.88
CA VAL A 304 17.07 19.34 41.71
C VAL A 304 17.26 17.82 41.69
N SER A 305 16.55 17.13 42.57
CA SER A 305 16.46 15.66 42.59
C SER A 305 15.19 15.19 41.88
N SER A 306 15.22 15.10 40.55
CA SER A 306 14.19 14.38 39.79
C SER A 306 14.66 13.77 38.46
N ALA A 307 15.98 13.65 38.23
CA ALA A 307 16.48 12.86 37.10
C ALA A 307 16.68 11.39 37.54
N PRO A 308 16.25 10.40 36.73
CA PRO A 308 16.42 8.99 37.05
C PRO A 308 17.91 8.65 37.23
N ALA A 309 18.20 7.90 38.29
CA ALA A 309 19.56 7.58 38.72
C ALA A 309 20.31 6.76 37.66
N VAL A 310 21.16 7.42 36.87
CA VAL A 310 22.19 6.74 36.07
C VAL A 310 23.20 6.12 37.05
N PRO A 311 23.55 4.82 36.93
CA PRO A 311 24.57 4.21 37.78
C PRO A 311 25.86 5.02 37.78
N ARG A 312 26.41 5.31 38.97
CA ARG A 312 27.65 6.10 39.10
C ARG A 312 28.77 5.48 38.26
N GLY A 313 29.32 6.26 37.33
CA GLY A 313 30.45 5.87 36.48
C GLY A 313 30.10 5.44 35.04
N GLN A 314 28.83 5.38 34.66
CA GLN A 314 28.42 5.11 33.28
C GLN A 314 28.05 6.41 32.53
N PRO A 315 28.37 6.52 31.23
CA PRO A 315 27.92 7.63 30.42
C PRO A 315 26.38 7.65 30.35
N PRO A 316 25.74 8.84 30.33
CA PRO A 316 24.30 8.93 30.16
C PRO A 316 23.89 8.31 28.82
N PRO A 317 22.72 7.64 28.75
CA PRO A 317 22.25 7.06 27.50
C PRO A 317 22.04 8.15 26.44
N THR A 318 22.38 7.83 25.20
CA THR A 318 22.18 8.73 24.05
C THR A 318 20.68 8.98 23.84
N TYR A 319 20.28 10.10 23.23
CA TYR A 319 18.87 10.40 22.93
C TYR A 319 18.15 9.23 22.24
N LEU A 320 18.80 8.63 21.24
CA LEU A 320 18.28 7.46 20.53
C LEU A 320 18.12 6.24 21.46
N GLU A 321 19.05 5.99 22.39
CA GLU A 321 18.96 4.88 23.34
C GLU A 321 17.83 5.08 24.36
N GLN A 322 17.61 6.32 24.81
CA GLN A 322 16.50 6.67 25.69
C GLN A 322 15.16 6.39 24.99
N LYS A 323 15.01 6.89 23.76
CA LYS A 323 13.80 6.69 22.95
C LYS A 323 13.57 5.22 22.59
N ARG A 324 14.63 4.49 22.28
CA ARG A 324 14.57 3.03 22.06
C ARG A 324 14.07 2.29 23.29
N LYS A 325 14.54 2.67 24.48
CA LYS A 325 14.09 2.06 25.75
C LYS A 325 12.61 2.34 26.02
N GLU A 326 12.15 3.56 25.74
CA GLU A 326 10.72 3.92 25.81
C GLU A 326 9.88 3.07 24.85
N ALA A 327 10.29 2.96 23.58
CA ALA A 327 9.58 2.15 22.58
C ALA A 327 9.58 0.65 22.92
N GLN A 328 10.69 0.12 23.44
CA GLN A 328 10.75 -1.27 23.93
C GLN A 328 9.82 -1.50 25.12
N HIS A 329 9.68 -0.53 26.01
CA HIS A 329 8.72 -0.60 27.10
C HIS A 329 7.29 -0.64 26.58
N GLN A 330 6.95 0.27 25.66
CA GLN A 330 5.63 0.31 25.00
C GLN A 330 5.31 -1.02 24.30
N TYR A 331 6.28 -1.58 23.55
CA TYR A 331 6.14 -2.90 22.94
C TYR A 331 5.82 -3.99 23.97
N GLN A 332 6.53 -4.02 25.11
CA GLN A 332 6.28 -5.02 26.15
C GLN A 332 4.90 -4.86 26.80
N GLU A 333 4.44 -3.62 26.98
CA GLU A 333 3.10 -3.31 27.49
C GLU A 333 2.02 -3.76 26.51
N GLU A 334 2.17 -3.45 25.22
CA GLU A 334 1.27 -3.90 24.15
C GLU A 334 1.21 -5.44 24.08
N GLN A 335 2.36 -6.12 24.13
CA GLN A 335 2.41 -7.59 24.14
C GLN A 335 1.81 -8.22 25.40
N LYS A 336 1.86 -7.54 26.56
CA LYS A 336 1.14 -7.99 27.75
C LYS A 336 -0.36 -7.80 27.55
N TYR A 337 -0.78 -6.63 27.08
CA TYR A 337 -2.18 -6.34 26.80
C TYR A 337 -2.82 -7.32 25.80
N LEU A 338 -2.13 -7.66 24.71
CA LEU A 338 -2.59 -8.67 23.74
C LEU A 338 -2.73 -10.06 24.36
N ARG A 339 -1.80 -10.44 25.25
CA ARG A 339 -1.84 -11.74 25.93
C ARG A 339 -2.98 -11.81 26.95
N ASP A 340 -3.16 -10.76 27.73
CA ASP A 340 -4.16 -10.70 28.80
C ASP A 340 -5.58 -10.62 28.23
N ASN A 341 -5.78 -9.94 27.09
CA ASN A 341 -7.10 -9.75 26.47
C ASN A 341 -7.37 -10.67 25.28
N LYS A 342 -6.55 -11.70 25.07
CA LYS A 342 -6.61 -12.57 23.89
C LYS A 342 -8.00 -13.15 23.63
N GLU A 343 -8.64 -13.71 24.65
CA GLU A 343 -9.97 -14.32 24.53
C GLU A 343 -11.06 -13.31 24.16
N GLN A 344 -10.94 -12.08 24.69
CA GLN A 344 -11.88 -11.01 24.39
C GLN A 344 -11.73 -10.55 22.94
N LEU A 345 -10.49 -10.42 22.46
CA LEU A 345 -10.20 -10.09 21.06
C LEU A 345 -10.69 -11.18 20.11
N GLU A 346 -10.54 -12.47 20.46
CA GLU A 346 -11.06 -13.57 19.66
C GLU A 346 -12.59 -13.53 19.55
N LYS A 347 -13.30 -13.26 20.66
CA LYS A 347 -14.77 -13.09 20.63
C LYS A 347 -15.22 -11.93 19.76
N LEU A 348 -14.53 -10.78 19.83
CA LEU A 348 -14.83 -9.62 18.98
C LEU A 348 -14.61 -9.94 17.50
N LEU A 349 -13.53 -10.64 17.17
CA LEU A 349 -13.23 -11.05 15.81
C LEU A 349 -14.29 -12.02 15.26
N GLU A 350 -14.75 -12.98 16.06
CA GLU A 350 -15.83 -13.90 15.68
C GLU A 350 -17.15 -13.16 15.43
N GLN A 351 -17.49 -12.19 16.28
CA GLN A 351 -18.67 -11.35 16.11
C GLN A 351 -18.60 -10.53 14.81
N GLU A 352 -17.44 -9.95 14.51
CA GLU A 352 -17.21 -9.20 13.26
C GLU A 352 -17.31 -10.10 12.03
N GLN A 353 -16.77 -11.32 12.10
CA GLN A 353 -16.89 -12.31 11.02
C GLN A 353 -18.34 -12.73 10.80
N GLN A 354 -19.12 -12.95 11.86
CA GLN A 354 -20.54 -13.26 11.76
C GLN A 354 -21.34 -12.08 11.18
N ALA A 355 -21.02 -10.85 11.60
CA ALA A 355 -21.63 -9.64 11.06
C ALA A 355 -21.31 -9.46 9.57
N MET A 356 -20.05 -9.66 9.16
CA MET A 356 -19.66 -9.63 7.75
C MET A 356 -20.34 -10.74 6.95
N ALA A 357 -20.36 -11.97 7.46
CA ALA A 357 -21.03 -13.09 6.79
C ALA A 357 -22.53 -12.85 6.61
N ALA A 358 -23.18 -12.17 7.56
CA ALA A 358 -24.59 -11.77 7.45
C ALA A 358 -24.84 -10.64 6.44
N MET A 359 -23.82 -9.82 6.14
CA MET A 359 -23.90 -8.76 5.13
C MET A 359 -23.61 -9.26 3.72
N VAL A 360 -22.86 -10.37 3.57
CA VAL A 360 -22.62 -10.99 2.27
C VAL A 360 -23.94 -11.55 1.73
N PRO A 361 -24.42 -11.08 0.57
CA PRO A 361 -25.68 -11.54 0.00
C PRO A 361 -25.60 -13.05 -0.27
N SER A 362 -26.58 -13.79 0.21
CA SER A 362 -26.59 -15.25 0.17
C SER A 362 -26.76 -15.80 -1.25
N ASN A 363 -27.34 -14.99 -2.16
CA ASN A 363 -27.64 -15.35 -3.54
C ASN A 363 -27.48 -14.16 -4.49
N LEU A 364 -27.30 -14.46 -5.79
CA LEU A 364 -27.13 -13.47 -6.86
C LEU A 364 -28.27 -12.43 -6.90
N TRP A 365 -29.50 -12.84 -6.58
CA TRP A 365 -30.66 -11.95 -6.53
C TRP A 365 -30.61 -10.97 -5.34
N GLU A 366 -30.11 -11.41 -4.19
CA GLU A 366 -29.94 -10.56 -3.00
C GLU A 366 -28.80 -9.54 -3.22
N ALA A 367 -27.77 -9.93 -3.98
CA ALA A 367 -26.70 -9.04 -4.42
C ALA A 367 -27.21 -7.97 -5.41
N ILE A 368 -28.09 -8.36 -6.35
CA ILE A 368 -28.74 -7.43 -7.28
C ILE A 368 -29.69 -6.48 -6.54
N ASP A 369 -30.45 -6.97 -5.56
CA ASP A 369 -31.35 -6.13 -4.75
C ASP A 369 -30.58 -5.11 -3.88
N GLN A 370 -29.44 -5.52 -3.29
CA GLN A 370 -28.53 -4.61 -2.57
C GLN A 370 -27.94 -3.53 -3.50
N ILE A 371 -27.53 -3.89 -4.72
CA ILE A 371 -26.99 -2.94 -5.71
C ILE A 371 -28.10 -2.00 -6.24
N SER A 372 -29.34 -2.48 -6.31
CA SER A 372 -30.50 -1.68 -6.76
C SER A 372 -31.11 -0.77 -5.69
N GLY A 373 -30.57 -0.78 -4.46
CA GLY A 373 -30.93 0.17 -3.40
C GLY A 373 -32.29 -0.09 -2.73
N LYS A 374 -32.84 -1.31 -2.80
CA LYS A 374 -34.06 -1.66 -2.08
C LYS A 374 -33.74 -2.05 -0.62
N PRO A 375 -34.40 -1.47 0.40
CA PRO A 375 -34.13 -1.80 1.78
C PRO A 375 -34.63 -3.22 2.12
N LYS A 376 -33.82 -3.95 2.89
CA LYS A 376 -34.14 -5.28 3.44
C LYS A 376 -35.32 -5.14 4.42
N VAL A 377 -36.45 -5.78 4.14
CA VAL A 377 -37.53 -5.93 5.13
C VAL A 377 -37.06 -6.97 6.15
N PRO A 378 -36.90 -6.65 7.44
CA PRO A 378 -36.50 -7.65 8.43
C PRO A 378 -37.65 -8.62 8.64
N ALA A 379 -37.39 -9.92 8.48
CA ALA A 379 -38.26 -10.96 8.99
C ALA A 379 -37.96 -11.15 10.49
N ASP A 380 -39.00 -11.00 11.29
CA ASP A 380 -39.12 -11.28 12.73
C ASP A 380 -38.23 -10.49 13.71
N ALA A 381 -38.84 -9.53 14.41
CA ALA A 381 -39.08 -9.65 15.86
C ALA A 381 -39.62 -8.34 16.44
N THR A 382 -40.86 -8.43 16.94
CA THR A 382 -41.31 -7.72 18.13
C THR A 382 -40.27 -7.86 19.26
N ALA A 383 -39.44 -6.84 19.47
CA ALA A 383 -38.73 -6.60 20.72
C ALA A 383 -38.30 -5.13 20.77
N THR A 384 -38.90 -4.37 21.68
CA THR A 384 -38.56 -2.98 21.99
C THR A 384 -37.10 -2.86 22.46
N PRO A 385 -36.32 -1.85 22.02
CA PRO A 385 -34.98 -1.65 22.53
C PRO A 385 -35.04 -0.91 23.87
N GLY A 386 -34.55 -1.58 24.93
CA GLY A 386 -34.09 -0.92 26.14
C GLY A 386 -32.79 -0.18 25.86
N THR A 387 -32.73 1.07 26.30
CA THR A 387 -31.59 2.00 26.21
C THR A 387 -30.28 1.35 26.72
N PRO A 388 -29.16 1.42 25.97
CA PRO A 388 -27.86 1.11 26.52
C PRO A 388 -27.35 2.29 27.35
N ALA A 389 -27.08 2.04 28.63
CA ALA A 389 -26.40 2.94 29.53
C ALA A 389 -24.95 3.19 29.07
N THR A 390 -24.56 4.45 28.99
CA THR A 390 -23.20 4.92 28.76
C THR A 390 -22.26 4.42 29.87
N PRO A 391 -21.10 3.80 29.57
CA PRO A 391 -20.08 3.56 30.58
C PRO A 391 -19.37 4.88 30.89
N ALA A 392 -19.44 5.30 32.16
CA ALA A 392 -18.77 6.47 32.67
C ALA A 392 -17.24 6.31 32.62
N THR A 393 -16.57 7.24 31.95
CA THR A 393 -15.13 7.45 32.05
C THR A 393 -14.79 8.06 33.41
N PRO A 394 -13.84 7.53 34.19
CA PRO A 394 -13.38 8.20 35.40
C PRO A 394 -12.50 9.40 35.02
N SER A 395 -13.05 10.61 35.16
CA SER A 395 -12.29 11.85 35.12
C SER A 395 -11.44 11.98 36.39
N THR A 396 -10.12 12.05 36.22
CA THR A 396 -9.19 12.47 37.27
C THR A 396 -8.64 13.83 36.86
N THR A 397 -9.17 14.90 37.45
CA THR A 397 -8.58 16.24 37.39
C THR A 397 -7.97 16.54 38.76
N PRO A 398 -6.69 16.96 38.85
CA PRO A 398 -6.08 17.32 40.11
C PRO A 398 -6.49 18.73 40.52
N THR A 399 -7.04 18.86 41.73
CA THR A 399 -7.27 20.12 42.43
C THR A 399 -5.93 20.69 42.92
N THR A 400 -5.59 21.91 42.46
CA THR A 400 -4.56 22.76 43.08
C THR A 400 -5.25 23.75 44.01
N PRO A 401 -4.88 23.85 45.30
CA PRO A 401 -5.32 24.94 46.15
C PRO A 401 -4.36 26.13 46.02
N THR A 402 -4.95 27.30 45.83
CA THR A 402 -4.30 28.61 45.88
C THR A 402 -3.89 28.96 47.31
N ALA A 403 -2.64 29.38 47.48
CA ALA A 403 -2.22 30.46 48.37
C ALA A 403 -0.94 31.07 47.80
#